data_AF-A0A2E1U9V7-F1
#
_entry.id   AF-A0A2E1U9V7-F1
#
_cell.length_a   1.000
_cell.length_b   1.000
_cell.length_c   1.000
_cell.angle_alpha   90.00
_cell.angle_beta   90.00
_cell.angle_gamma   90.00
#
_symmetry.space_group_name_H-M   'P 1'
#
loop_
_entity.id
_entity.type
_entity.pdbx_description
1 polymer ?
#
loop_
_entity_poly.entity_id
_entity_poly.type
_entity_poly.pdbx_seq_one_letter_code
_entity_poly.pdbx_strand_id
1 'polypeptide(L)'
;MGFRSGRAAWQRFRVKSAPQLTETELFAKLGEAVVPESFDVAPPDTIAGWCGGRHLLDRTFDADNLFGDAVLMGFRLDAFKLPADLRRAWQLQNEEALRAAEPGSSKSAIRKAAREEVDDRARREMTSGLHRSSRMFPVLWDRAGGVLLAPTPSDAARTALVDLARLTLDLELEPESAGVFAESFAASRGILRDLEDATPTAFGPPPRGHEGGQVPTVGWGRAPHPHDFLGSEFLLDLWCRAERGAEDEVEAAITEALDMRCAWEAGGDQGLRSNTPARSPEARRGLKNGKWPRKAGLMIASGLEHWTLILDGVRFAPSAVRLPEPAERPETEREGLEARVEAFLSCDRALTKLYRGFLTRRLDAARWSSESAVIKRWIAADGQSSPSFEIEVPREASASVEAKQD
;
A
#
# COMPACT_ATOMS: atom_id res chain seq x y z
N MET A 1 -14.82 4.63 -3.55
CA MET A 1 -13.93 4.09 -4.61
C MET A 1 -13.24 2.89 -4.01
N GLY A 2 -13.32 1.74 -4.66
CA GLY A 2 -12.91 0.45 -4.11
C GLY A 2 -13.00 -0.66 -5.16
N PHE A 3 -12.79 -1.91 -4.77
CA PHE A 3 -12.75 -3.05 -5.71
C PHE A 3 -14.05 -3.26 -6.49
N ARG A 4 -15.20 -2.78 -5.98
CA ARG A 4 -16.47 -2.78 -6.71
C ARG A 4 -16.54 -1.75 -7.85
N SER A 5 -15.61 -0.81 -7.91
CA SER A 5 -15.51 0.24 -8.93
C SER A 5 -14.26 0.05 -9.79
N GLY A 6 -14.16 0.71 -10.94
CA GLY A 6 -12.98 0.64 -11.81
C GLY A 6 -11.70 1.27 -11.26
N ARG A 7 -11.69 1.76 -10.00
CA ARG A 7 -10.52 2.30 -9.33
C ARG A 7 -10.40 1.86 -7.88
N ALA A 8 -9.19 1.48 -7.48
CA ALA A 8 -8.89 1.08 -6.12
C ALA A 8 -7.51 1.58 -5.64
N ALA A 9 -7.29 1.43 -4.35
CA ALA A 9 -6.00 1.56 -3.67
C ALA A 9 -5.98 0.52 -2.57
N TRP A 10 -4.80 -0.04 -2.26
CA TRP A 10 -4.69 -1.03 -1.21
C TRP A 10 -3.30 -1.06 -0.60
N GLN A 11 -3.24 -1.57 0.63
CA GLN A 11 -2.06 -2.20 1.20
C GLN A 11 -2.27 -3.73 1.13
N ARG A 12 -1.20 -4.48 0.90
CA ARG A 12 -1.20 -5.94 1.00
C ARG A 12 -1.05 -6.39 2.44
N PHE A 13 -1.79 -7.42 2.82
CA PHE A 13 -1.64 -8.16 4.06
C PHE A 13 -1.43 -9.61 3.72
N ARG A 14 -0.27 -10.17 4.06
CA ARG A 14 -0.05 -11.61 3.96
C ARG A 14 -0.82 -12.31 5.06
N VAL A 15 -1.52 -13.37 4.68
CA VAL A 15 -2.26 -14.23 5.60
C VAL A 15 -1.30 -15.34 6.02
N LYS A 16 -0.72 -15.24 7.23
CA LYS A 16 0.22 -16.25 7.77
C LYS A 16 -0.48 -17.55 8.14
N SER A 17 -1.70 -17.44 8.64
CA SER A 17 -2.55 -18.54 9.04
C SER A 17 -4.00 -18.16 8.77
N ALA A 18 -4.79 -19.14 8.31
CA ALA A 18 -6.23 -19.02 8.13
C ALA A 18 -6.93 -20.36 8.42
N PRO A 19 -8.07 -20.34 9.13
CA PRO A 19 -8.89 -21.53 9.28
C PRO A 19 -9.55 -21.91 7.95
N GLN A 20 -9.82 -23.21 7.78
CA GLN A 20 -10.65 -23.71 6.70
C GLN A 20 -12.12 -23.50 7.06
N LEU A 21 -12.67 -22.35 6.67
CA LEU A 21 -14.07 -22.02 6.88
C LEU A 21 -14.90 -22.42 5.65
N THR A 22 -16.01 -23.10 5.89
CA THR A 22 -17.10 -23.22 4.92
C THR A 22 -17.74 -21.84 4.69
N GLU A 23 -18.48 -21.69 3.60
CA GLU A 23 -19.22 -20.46 3.30
C GLU A 23 -20.17 -20.07 4.44
N THR A 24 -20.92 -21.03 4.98
CA THR A 24 -21.88 -20.78 6.07
C THR A 24 -21.17 -20.31 7.34
N GLU A 25 -20.05 -20.94 7.71
CA GLU A 25 -19.26 -20.53 8.88
C GLU A 25 -18.64 -19.14 8.69
N LEU A 26 -18.13 -18.86 7.49
CA LEU A 26 -17.58 -17.55 7.14
C LEU A 26 -18.64 -16.46 7.31
N PHE A 27 -19.82 -16.62 6.70
CA PHE A 27 -20.87 -15.62 6.79
C PHE A 27 -21.43 -15.46 8.20
N ALA A 28 -21.54 -16.55 8.97
CA ALA A 28 -21.92 -16.48 10.37
C ALA A 28 -20.94 -15.62 11.18
N LYS A 29 -19.64 -15.91 11.07
CA LYS A 29 -18.58 -15.14 11.76
C LYS A 29 -18.54 -13.67 11.35
N LEU A 30 -18.70 -13.39 10.06
CA LEU A 30 -18.78 -12.01 9.56
C LEU A 30 -20.02 -11.28 10.11
N GLY A 31 -21.16 -11.95 10.13
CA GLY A 31 -22.43 -11.44 10.65
C GLY A 31 -22.41 -11.11 12.14
N GLU A 32 -21.77 -11.95 12.95
CA GLU A 32 -21.58 -11.72 14.39
C GLU A 32 -20.75 -10.46 14.69
N ALA A 33 -19.87 -10.09 13.77
CA ALA A 33 -18.95 -8.96 13.91
C ALA A 33 -19.41 -7.71 13.15
N VAL A 34 -20.70 -7.59 12.85
CA VAL A 34 -21.29 -6.35 12.32
C VAL A 34 -21.48 -5.33 13.43
N VAL A 35 -21.04 -4.10 13.19
CA VAL A 35 -21.18 -3.02 14.18
C VAL A 35 -22.67 -2.68 14.43
N PRO A 36 -23.16 -2.67 15.68
CA PRO A 36 -24.55 -2.37 15.98
C PRO A 36 -24.89 -0.88 15.81
N GLU A 37 -26.18 -0.58 15.70
CA GLU A 37 -26.68 0.79 15.50
C GLU A 37 -26.75 1.59 16.81
N SER A 38 -27.18 0.93 17.89
CA SER A 38 -27.19 1.43 19.26
C SER A 38 -26.42 0.49 20.18
N PHE A 39 -26.13 0.97 21.38
CA PHE A 39 -25.38 0.24 22.39
C PHE A 39 -26.14 0.24 23.71
N ASP A 40 -25.94 -0.78 24.55
CA ASP A 40 -26.49 -0.81 25.91
C ASP A 40 -25.67 0.07 26.87
N VAL A 41 -24.38 0.25 26.56
CA VAL A 41 -23.44 1.10 27.28
C VAL A 41 -22.71 2.01 26.32
N ALA A 42 -22.13 3.10 26.83
CA ALA A 42 -21.36 4.01 25.99
C ALA A 42 -20.23 3.24 25.25
N PRO A 43 -20.18 3.33 23.91
CA PRO A 43 -19.17 2.63 23.13
C PRO A 43 -17.76 3.18 23.43
N PRO A 44 -16.69 2.40 23.17
CA PRO A 44 -15.34 2.96 23.09
C PRO A 44 -15.25 4.02 21.99
N ASP A 45 -14.21 4.85 22.07
CA ASP A 45 -13.97 5.95 21.11
C ASP A 45 -13.96 5.49 19.65
N THR A 46 -13.54 4.25 19.40
CA THR A 46 -13.59 3.62 18.08
C THR A 46 -14.09 2.18 18.16
N ILE A 47 -14.94 1.80 17.21
CA ILE A 47 -15.39 0.42 17.00
C ILE A 47 -15.15 0.03 15.55
N ALA A 48 -14.66 -1.20 15.36
CA ALA A 48 -14.48 -1.85 14.07
C ALA A 48 -15.45 -3.01 13.91
N GLY A 49 -15.87 -3.28 12.67
CA GLY A 49 -16.65 -4.47 12.33
C GLY A 49 -16.74 -4.69 10.83
N TRP A 50 -17.32 -5.81 10.44
CA TRP A 50 -17.51 -6.16 9.03
C TRP A 50 -18.81 -5.58 8.48
N CYS A 51 -18.86 -5.40 7.17
CA CYS A 51 -20.07 -5.12 6.40
C CYS A 51 -19.97 -5.82 5.03
N GLY A 52 -21.10 -6.03 4.34
CA GLY A 52 -21.13 -6.73 3.04
C GLY A 52 -20.40 -5.99 1.91
N GLY A 53 -20.03 -4.72 2.12
CA GLY A 53 -19.16 -3.96 1.23
C GLY A 53 -19.86 -3.30 0.03
N ARG A 54 -21.18 -3.47 -0.13
CA ARG A 54 -21.97 -2.71 -1.14
C ARG A 54 -22.11 -1.24 -0.75
N HIS A 55 -22.43 -1.01 0.53
CA HIS A 55 -22.50 0.33 1.12
C HIS A 55 -22.21 0.28 2.63
N LEU A 56 -22.08 1.46 3.26
CA LEU A 56 -21.72 1.59 4.67
C LEU A 56 -22.69 0.86 5.64
N LEU A 57 -23.96 0.77 5.26
CA LEU A 57 -25.03 0.14 6.04
C LEU A 57 -25.30 -1.32 5.63
N ASP A 58 -24.43 -1.93 4.82
CA ASP A 58 -24.65 -3.27 4.27
C ASP A 58 -24.31 -4.31 5.33
N ARG A 59 -25.32 -4.92 5.94
CA ARG A 59 -25.15 -5.86 7.05
C ARG A 59 -25.31 -7.32 6.61
N THR A 60 -25.47 -7.55 5.32
CA THR A 60 -25.76 -8.87 4.75
C THR A 60 -24.52 -9.45 4.08
N PHE A 61 -24.24 -10.72 4.38
CA PHE A 61 -23.21 -11.52 3.75
C PHE A 61 -23.87 -12.70 3.04
N ASP A 62 -23.63 -12.81 1.74
CA ASP A 62 -24.30 -13.74 0.86
C ASP A 62 -23.37 -14.13 -0.30
N ALA A 63 -23.86 -14.93 -1.25
CA ALA A 63 -23.07 -15.39 -2.40
C ALA A 63 -22.50 -14.23 -3.25
N ASP A 64 -23.06 -13.01 -3.18
CA ASP A 64 -22.52 -11.84 -3.89
C ASP A 64 -21.20 -11.32 -3.28
N ASN A 65 -20.78 -11.88 -2.15
CA ASN A 65 -19.47 -11.64 -1.55
C ASN A 65 -18.39 -12.61 -2.05
N LEU A 66 -18.74 -13.68 -2.77
CA LEU A 66 -17.80 -14.71 -3.21
C LEU A 66 -17.45 -14.56 -4.68
N PHE A 67 -16.17 -14.74 -5.01
CA PHE A 67 -15.58 -14.59 -6.35
C PHE A 67 -14.55 -15.70 -6.57
N GLY A 68 -15.02 -16.92 -6.83
CA GLY A 68 -14.17 -18.11 -6.74
C GLY A 68 -13.68 -18.30 -5.30
N ASP A 69 -12.36 -18.39 -5.12
CA ASP A 69 -11.74 -18.46 -3.78
C ASP A 69 -11.54 -17.07 -3.13
N ALA A 70 -11.89 -15.99 -3.82
CA ALA A 70 -11.79 -14.65 -3.28
C ALA A 70 -13.10 -14.21 -2.58
N VAL A 71 -12.95 -13.41 -1.53
CA VAL A 71 -14.06 -12.81 -0.77
C VAL A 71 -13.96 -11.30 -0.84
N LEU A 72 -15.01 -10.65 -1.33
CA LEU A 72 -15.13 -9.20 -1.38
C LEU A 72 -16.14 -8.72 -0.33
N MET A 73 -15.64 -8.00 0.66
CA MET A 73 -16.41 -7.47 1.79
C MET A 73 -15.98 -6.05 2.15
N GLY A 74 -16.54 -5.49 3.22
CA GLY A 74 -16.17 -4.20 3.75
C GLY A 74 -15.73 -4.28 5.20
N PHE A 75 -14.72 -3.48 5.54
CA PHE A 75 -14.28 -3.18 6.89
C PHE A 75 -14.83 -1.81 7.27
N ARG A 76 -15.66 -1.74 8.31
CA ARG A 76 -16.25 -0.50 8.82
C ARG A 76 -15.53 -0.07 10.10
N LEU A 77 -15.14 1.20 10.15
CA LEU A 77 -14.58 1.84 11.33
C LEU A 77 -15.45 3.04 11.72
N ASP A 78 -15.97 2.99 12.94
CA ASP A 78 -16.79 4.01 13.54
C ASP A 78 -16.01 4.71 14.65
N ALA A 79 -16.05 6.04 14.64
CA ALA A 79 -15.49 6.88 15.71
C ALA A 79 -16.62 7.63 16.42
N PHE A 80 -16.65 7.54 17.75
CA PHE A 80 -17.59 8.25 18.61
C PHE A 80 -16.89 9.44 19.23
N LYS A 81 -17.21 10.65 18.75
CA LYS A 81 -16.56 11.86 19.25
C LYS A 81 -17.50 13.05 19.21
N LEU A 82 -17.75 13.62 20.39
CA LEU A 82 -18.46 14.90 20.50
C LEU A 82 -17.62 15.99 19.81
N PRO A 83 -18.17 16.72 18.80
CA PRO A 83 -17.48 17.83 18.17
C PRO A 83 -17.00 18.86 19.18
N ALA A 84 -15.79 19.39 18.99
CA ALA A 84 -15.14 20.27 19.97
C ALA A 84 -15.94 21.57 20.24
N ASP A 85 -16.53 22.15 19.19
CA ASP A 85 -17.34 23.36 19.32
C ASP A 85 -18.65 23.08 20.07
N LEU A 86 -19.28 21.93 19.82
CA LEU A 86 -20.49 21.52 20.53
C LEU A 86 -20.22 21.26 22.01
N ARG A 87 -19.10 20.58 22.31
CA ARG A 87 -18.62 20.39 23.69
C ARG A 87 -18.43 21.73 24.40
N ARG A 88 -17.79 22.69 23.73
CA ARG A 88 -17.56 24.03 24.28
C ARG A 88 -18.87 24.77 24.54
N ALA A 89 -19.82 24.69 23.61
CA ALA A 89 -21.13 25.32 23.75
C ALA A 89 -21.91 24.76 24.96
N TRP A 90 -21.99 23.42 25.09
CA TRP A 90 -22.65 22.81 26.25
C TRP A 90 -21.96 23.14 27.57
N GLN A 91 -20.63 23.18 27.58
CA GLN A 91 -19.89 23.57 28.78
C GLN A 91 -20.26 24.99 29.22
N LEU A 92 -20.29 25.95 28.29
CA LEU A 92 -20.68 27.33 28.62
C LEU A 92 -22.12 27.42 29.12
N GLN A 93 -23.06 26.72 28.48
CA GLN A 93 -24.46 26.68 28.92
C GLN A 93 -24.60 26.12 30.34
N ASN A 94 -23.90 25.03 30.65
CA ASN A 94 -23.92 24.42 31.98
C ASN A 94 -23.26 25.34 33.03
N GLU A 95 -22.15 26.00 32.69
CA GLU A 95 -21.51 26.97 33.58
C GLU A 95 -22.42 28.17 33.88
N GLU A 96 -23.14 28.69 32.88
CA GLU A 96 -24.11 29.79 33.04
C GLU A 96 -25.28 29.39 33.94
N ALA A 97 -25.85 28.19 33.71
CA ALA A 97 -26.93 27.66 34.53
C ALA A 97 -26.51 27.44 35.99
N LEU A 98 -25.33 26.86 36.23
CA LEU A 98 -24.79 26.63 37.57
C LEU A 98 -24.45 27.95 38.30
N ARG A 99 -23.90 28.96 37.61
CA ARG A 99 -23.67 30.29 38.19
C ARG A 99 -24.97 30.96 38.62
N ALA A 100 -26.04 30.78 37.85
CA ALA A 100 -27.35 31.32 38.17
C ALA A 100 -28.01 30.59 39.35
N ALA A 101 -27.84 29.26 39.45
CA ALA A 101 -28.40 28.45 40.53
C ALA A 101 -27.62 28.57 41.86
N GLU A 102 -26.29 28.73 41.80
CA GLU A 102 -25.41 28.77 42.98
C GLU A 102 -24.43 29.96 42.94
N PRO A 103 -24.90 31.19 43.27
CA PRO A 103 -24.09 32.41 43.12
C PRO A 103 -22.83 32.48 43.99
N GLY A 104 -22.72 31.63 45.01
CA GLY A 104 -21.58 31.56 45.94
C GLY A 104 -20.54 30.47 45.59
N SER A 105 -20.81 29.62 44.60
CA SER A 105 -19.92 28.51 44.24
C SER A 105 -18.66 29.02 43.52
N SER A 106 -17.52 28.41 43.83
CA SER A 106 -16.25 28.82 43.20
C SER A 106 -16.25 28.56 41.69
N LYS A 107 -15.61 29.43 40.91
CA LYS A 107 -15.49 29.28 39.45
C LYS A 107 -14.91 27.93 39.03
N SER A 108 -13.98 27.40 39.82
CA SER A 108 -13.36 26.09 39.57
C SER A 108 -14.33 24.93 39.81
N ALA A 109 -15.14 24.99 40.86
CA ALA A 109 -16.16 23.98 41.15
C ALA A 109 -17.24 23.95 40.05
N ILE A 110 -17.71 25.13 39.64
CA ILE A 110 -18.69 25.28 38.54
C ILE A 110 -18.14 24.70 37.24
N ARG A 111 -16.90 25.04 36.86
CA ARG A 111 -16.27 24.52 35.63
C ARG A 111 -16.10 23.01 35.66
N LYS A 112 -15.78 22.44 36.83
CA LYS A 112 -15.64 20.99 37.01
C LYS A 112 -16.99 20.30 36.85
N ALA A 113 -18.03 20.75 37.57
CA ALA A 113 -19.38 20.18 37.50
C ALA A 113 -19.99 20.31 36.09
N ALA A 114 -19.82 21.47 35.44
CA ALA A 114 -20.28 21.69 34.07
C ALA A 114 -19.63 20.72 33.08
N ARG A 115 -18.32 20.46 33.24
CA ARG A 115 -17.58 19.50 32.41
C ARG A 115 -18.07 18.07 32.66
N GLU A 116 -18.30 17.68 33.91
CA GLU A 116 -18.81 16.35 34.27
C GLU A 116 -20.19 16.11 33.63
N GLU A 117 -21.11 17.07 33.69
CA GLU A 117 -22.42 16.95 33.02
C GLU A 117 -22.30 16.87 31.50
N VAL A 118 -21.36 17.61 30.88
CA VAL A 118 -21.08 17.49 29.44
C VAL A 118 -20.59 16.10 29.08
N ASP A 119 -19.68 15.54 29.87
CA ASP A 119 -19.13 14.20 29.63
C ASP A 119 -20.22 13.12 29.82
N ASP A 120 -21.09 13.25 30.83
CA ASP A 120 -22.21 12.34 31.06
C ASP A 120 -23.27 12.41 29.97
N ARG A 121 -23.64 13.63 29.55
CA ARG A 121 -24.53 13.83 28.41
C ARG A 121 -23.94 13.23 27.12
N ALA A 122 -22.65 13.48 26.86
CA ALA A 122 -21.98 12.93 25.69
C ALA A 122 -22.03 11.39 25.69
N ARG A 123 -21.79 10.75 26.83
CA ARG A 123 -21.89 9.28 26.97
C ARG A 123 -23.30 8.76 26.67
N ARG A 124 -24.35 9.43 27.18
CA ARG A 124 -25.75 9.06 26.90
C ARG A 124 -26.08 9.19 25.42
N GLU A 125 -25.71 10.30 24.78
CA GLU A 125 -25.96 10.50 23.35
C GLU A 125 -25.16 9.51 22.48
N MET A 126 -23.92 9.19 22.84
CA MET A 126 -23.12 8.18 22.11
C MET A 126 -23.70 6.78 22.21
N THR A 127 -24.35 6.44 23.34
CA THR A 127 -25.03 5.15 23.54
C THR A 127 -26.17 4.96 22.54
N SER A 128 -26.89 6.03 22.19
CA SER A 128 -27.93 6.02 21.14
C SER A 128 -27.36 6.10 19.71
N GLY A 129 -26.05 6.08 19.53
CA GLY A 129 -25.38 6.19 18.23
C GLY A 129 -25.15 7.61 17.71
N LEU A 130 -25.46 8.66 18.49
CA LEU A 130 -25.16 10.04 18.10
C LEU A 130 -23.66 10.33 18.17
N HIS A 131 -23.23 11.39 17.46
CA HIS A 131 -21.81 11.79 17.33
C HIS A 131 -20.89 10.71 16.75
N ARG A 132 -21.49 9.76 16.01
CA ARG A 132 -20.81 8.71 15.26
C ARG A 132 -20.35 9.24 13.91
N SER A 133 -19.08 9.02 13.59
CA SER A 133 -18.54 9.16 12.23
C SER A 133 -18.13 7.79 11.73
N SER A 134 -18.75 7.34 10.64
CA SER A 134 -18.59 6.00 10.09
C SER A 134 -17.87 6.04 8.74
N ARG A 135 -16.90 5.14 8.56
CA ARG A 135 -16.20 4.95 7.28
C ARG A 135 -16.13 3.47 6.93
N MET A 136 -16.28 3.16 5.65
CA MET A 136 -16.12 1.82 5.09
C MET A 136 -14.88 1.77 4.20
N PHE A 137 -14.09 0.72 4.35
CA PHE A 137 -12.96 0.38 3.51
C PHE A 137 -13.25 -0.95 2.80
N PRO A 138 -13.08 -1.03 1.47
CA PRO A 138 -13.27 -2.28 0.75
C PRO A 138 -12.15 -3.27 1.10
N VAL A 139 -12.50 -4.54 1.28
CA VAL A 139 -11.57 -5.62 1.60
C VAL A 139 -11.75 -6.72 0.57
N LEU A 140 -10.68 -7.07 -0.14
CA LEU A 140 -10.63 -8.19 -1.06
C LEU A 140 -9.66 -9.23 -0.50
N TRP A 141 -10.18 -10.36 -0.08
CA TRP A 141 -9.40 -11.46 0.49
C TRP A 141 -9.28 -12.60 -0.52
N ASP A 142 -8.11 -12.74 -1.11
CA ASP A 142 -7.75 -13.88 -1.96
C ASP A 142 -7.27 -15.03 -1.07
N ARG A 143 -8.17 -16.00 -0.81
CA ARG A 143 -7.88 -17.13 0.08
C ARG A 143 -6.86 -18.08 -0.54
N ALA A 144 -6.95 -18.33 -1.84
CA ALA A 144 -6.04 -19.21 -2.56
C ALA A 144 -4.63 -18.61 -2.63
N GLY A 145 -4.52 -17.29 -2.88
CA GLY A 145 -3.25 -16.56 -2.90
C GLY A 145 -2.68 -16.24 -1.52
N GLY A 146 -3.41 -16.47 -0.43
CA GLY A 146 -2.96 -16.18 0.93
C GLY A 146 -2.74 -14.70 1.20
N VAL A 147 -3.55 -13.82 0.59
CA VAL A 147 -3.41 -12.36 0.73
C VAL A 147 -4.76 -11.67 0.92
N LEU A 148 -4.76 -10.65 1.78
CA LEU A 148 -5.85 -9.70 1.92
C LEU A 148 -5.42 -8.31 1.44
N LEU A 149 -6.22 -7.71 0.56
CA LEU A 149 -6.01 -6.36 0.00
C LEU A 149 -7.03 -5.41 0.63
N ALA A 150 -6.55 -4.36 1.29
CA ALA A 150 -7.42 -3.35 1.87
C ALA A 150 -6.71 -1.99 1.97
N PRO A 151 -7.39 -0.86 1.73
CA PRO A 151 -6.82 0.45 1.99
C PRO A 151 -6.77 0.73 3.49
N THR A 152 -5.59 1.08 3.99
CA THR A 152 -5.34 1.43 5.41
C THR A 152 -4.73 2.83 5.48
N PRO A 153 -5.56 3.89 5.44
CA PRO A 153 -5.07 5.27 5.33
C PRO A 153 -4.36 5.77 6.60
N SER A 154 -4.49 5.06 7.71
CA SER A 154 -3.85 5.38 8.99
C SER A 154 -3.39 4.11 9.71
N ASP A 155 -2.45 4.25 10.64
CA ASP A 155 -1.99 3.14 11.48
C ASP A 155 -3.14 2.61 12.35
N ALA A 156 -4.02 3.47 12.85
CA ALA A 156 -5.22 3.06 13.59
C ALA A 156 -6.17 2.21 12.75
N ALA A 157 -6.42 2.57 11.49
CA ALA A 157 -7.26 1.76 10.59
C ALA A 157 -6.60 0.42 10.28
N ARG A 158 -5.26 0.38 10.14
CA ARG A 158 -4.50 -0.85 9.96
C ARG A 158 -4.61 -1.77 11.16
N THR A 159 -4.34 -1.27 12.37
CA THR A 159 -4.44 -2.03 13.61
C THR A 159 -5.85 -2.56 13.80
N ALA A 160 -6.87 -1.73 13.61
CA ALA A 160 -8.26 -2.14 13.74
C ALA A 160 -8.66 -3.24 12.73
N LEU A 161 -8.16 -3.21 11.50
CA LEU A 161 -8.40 -4.28 10.52
C LEU A 161 -7.71 -5.59 10.94
N VAL A 162 -6.44 -5.52 11.35
CA VAL A 162 -5.67 -6.69 11.79
C VAL A 162 -6.32 -7.34 13.01
N ASP A 163 -6.68 -6.53 14.02
CA ASP A 163 -7.32 -7.01 15.24
C ASP A 163 -8.70 -7.61 14.94
N LEU A 164 -9.51 -6.95 14.10
CA LEU A 164 -10.82 -7.46 13.71
C LEU A 164 -10.69 -8.81 13.00
N ALA A 165 -9.79 -8.93 12.02
CA ALA A 165 -9.58 -10.17 11.28
C ALA A 165 -9.10 -11.31 12.18
N ARG A 166 -8.19 -11.03 13.11
CA ARG A 166 -7.73 -12.00 14.10
C ARG A 166 -8.85 -12.45 15.03
N LEU A 167 -9.61 -11.52 15.61
CA LEU A 167 -10.62 -11.83 16.62
C LEU A 167 -11.85 -12.56 16.04
N THR A 168 -12.21 -12.27 14.79
CA THR A 168 -13.48 -12.73 14.22
C THR A 168 -13.29 -13.89 13.25
N LEU A 169 -12.23 -13.86 12.45
CA LEU A 169 -11.95 -14.85 11.41
C LEU A 169 -10.75 -15.74 11.74
N ASP A 170 -10.06 -15.50 12.86
CA ASP A 170 -8.81 -16.19 13.24
C ASP A 170 -7.71 -16.06 12.16
N LEU A 171 -7.67 -14.90 11.50
CA LEU A 171 -6.66 -14.60 10.49
C LEU A 171 -5.46 -13.92 11.12
N GLU A 172 -4.28 -14.49 10.90
CA GLU A 172 -3.01 -13.83 11.23
C GLU A 172 -2.55 -12.98 10.04
N LEU A 173 -2.88 -11.69 10.08
CA LEU A 173 -2.52 -10.73 9.04
C LEU A 173 -1.20 -10.03 9.35
N GLU A 174 -0.26 -10.07 8.41
CA GLU A 174 0.95 -9.26 8.45
C GLU A 174 0.93 -8.20 7.33
N PRO A 175 0.94 -6.90 7.65
CA PRO A 175 1.02 -5.85 6.65
C PRO A 175 2.33 -5.94 5.88
N GLU A 176 2.26 -6.08 4.56
CA GLU A 176 3.44 -6.16 3.71
C GLU A 176 3.88 -4.75 3.30
N SER A 177 5.03 -4.32 3.81
CA SER A 177 5.85 -3.27 3.19
C SER A 177 6.85 -3.92 2.22
N ALA A 178 7.65 -3.11 1.51
CA ALA A 178 8.69 -3.64 0.63
C ALA A 178 9.67 -4.55 1.39
N GLY A 179 10.11 -4.12 2.57
CA GLY A 179 11.03 -4.87 3.41
C GLY A 179 10.43 -6.16 3.95
N VAL A 180 9.18 -6.14 4.44
CA VAL A 180 8.49 -7.34 4.95
C VAL A 180 8.27 -8.37 3.84
N PHE A 181 7.92 -7.91 2.62
CA PHE A 181 7.83 -8.78 1.46
C PHE A 181 9.19 -9.40 1.12
N ALA A 182 10.26 -8.60 1.15
CA ALA A 182 11.62 -9.07 0.88
C ALA A 182 12.09 -10.12 1.90
N GLU A 183 11.77 -9.94 3.18
CA GLU A 183 12.05 -10.92 4.23
C GLU A 183 11.33 -12.25 3.97
N SER A 184 10.05 -12.19 3.62
CA SER A 184 9.27 -13.39 3.29
C SER A 184 9.81 -14.10 2.04
N PHE A 185 10.19 -13.33 1.03
CA PHE A 185 10.83 -13.85 -0.18
C PHE A 185 12.16 -14.53 0.15
N ALA A 186 13.04 -13.88 0.93
CA ALA A 186 14.34 -14.41 1.31
C ALA A 186 14.22 -15.67 2.18
N ALA A 187 13.29 -15.68 3.14
CA ALA A 187 12.96 -16.86 3.95
C ALA A 187 12.54 -18.05 3.08
N SER A 188 11.63 -17.84 2.11
CA SER A 188 11.16 -18.90 1.21
C SER A 188 12.25 -19.49 0.30
N ARG A 189 13.37 -18.78 0.14
CA ARG A 189 14.50 -19.15 -0.71
C ARG A 189 15.73 -19.60 0.08
N GLY A 190 15.69 -19.53 1.42
CA GLY A 190 16.84 -19.84 2.27
C GLY A 190 18.00 -18.84 2.19
N ILE A 191 17.72 -17.59 1.81
CA ILE A 191 18.72 -16.52 1.58
C ILE A 191 18.54 -15.34 2.53
N LEU A 192 18.03 -15.58 3.74
CA LEU A 192 17.86 -14.52 4.76
C LEU A 192 19.16 -13.80 5.06
N ARG A 193 20.29 -14.51 5.01
CA ARG A 193 21.60 -13.90 5.23
C ARG A 193 21.94 -12.82 4.21
N ASP A 194 21.63 -13.05 2.93
CA ASP A 194 21.85 -12.07 1.87
C ASP A 194 20.98 -10.83 2.04
N LEU A 195 19.78 -10.97 2.62
CA LEU A 195 18.94 -9.84 2.99
C LEU A 195 19.51 -9.08 4.19
N GLU A 196 19.93 -9.76 5.26
CA GLU A 196 20.55 -9.13 6.44
C GLU A 196 21.77 -8.30 6.07
N ASP A 197 22.61 -8.84 5.18
CA ASP A 197 23.82 -8.17 4.68
C ASP A 197 23.48 -7.06 3.64
N ALA A 198 22.24 -6.99 3.14
CA ALA A 198 21.82 -5.99 2.17
C ALA A 198 21.68 -4.60 2.81
N THR A 199 22.62 -3.72 2.46
CA THR A 199 22.55 -2.28 2.75
C THR A 199 22.09 -1.49 1.52
N PRO A 200 21.60 -0.24 1.70
CA PRO A 200 21.31 0.67 0.61
C PRO A 200 22.47 0.88 -0.36
N THR A 201 22.18 0.84 -1.66
CA THR A 201 23.15 0.98 -2.74
C THR A 201 23.40 2.44 -3.06
N ALA A 202 24.61 2.95 -2.87
CA ALA A 202 24.96 4.31 -3.27
C ALA A 202 25.00 4.47 -4.81
N PHE A 203 23.86 4.79 -5.43
CA PHE A 203 23.75 5.00 -6.89
C PHE A 203 24.34 6.33 -7.40
N GLY A 204 24.62 7.26 -6.50
CA GLY A 204 25.24 8.56 -6.81
C GLY A 204 26.08 9.06 -5.63
N PRO A 205 26.80 10.17 -5.79
CA PRO A 205 27.54 10.77 -4.68
C PRO A 205 26.56 11.36 -3.64
N PRO A 206 26.94 11.41 -2.35
CA PRO A 206 26.20 12.16 -1.36
C PRO A 206 26.13 13.65 -1.74
N PRO A 207 25.11 14.40 -1.28
CA PRO A 207 25.05 15.85 -1.46
C PRO A 207 26.33 16.54 -0.96
N ARG A 208 26.75 17.63 -1.62
CA ARG A 208 27.91 18.41 -1.19
C ARG A 208 27.73 18.90 0.25
N GLY A 209 28.77 18.73 1.07
CA GLY A 209 28.73 19.11 2.49
C GLY A 209 28.00 18.12 3.39
N HIS A 210 27.60 16.95 2.90
CA HIS A 210 27.12 15.88 3.77
C HIS A 210 28.27 15.31 4.58
N GLU A 211 28.19 15.45 5.91
CA GLU A 211 29.20 14.94 6.85
C GLU A 211 29.02 13.45 7.20
N GLY A 212 27.94 12.81 6.71
CA GLY A 212 27.66 11.39 6.92
C GLY A 212 28.43 10.45 5.99
N GLY A 213 28.31 9.14 6.25
CA GLY A 213 28.97 8.08 5.49
C GLY A 213 28.52 7.98 4.02
N GLN A 214 29.23 7.14 3.26
CA GLN A 214 28.90 6.91 1.83
C GLN A 214 27.62 6.10 1.63
N VAL A 215 27.17 5.37 2.65
CA VAL A 215 25.94 4.56 2.61
C VAL A 215 24.73 5.49 2.79
N PRO A 216 23.74 5.45 1.88
CA PRO A 216 22.50 6.20 2.04
C PRO A 216 21.74 5.82 3.31
N THR A 217 21.16 6.80 3.99
CA THR A 217 20.38 6.59 5.22
C THR A 217 19.02 5.95 4.95
N VAL A 218 18.40 6.28 3.80
CA VAL A 218 17.13 5.75 3.24
C VAL A 218 16.21 5.00 4.22
N GLY A 219 15.75 5.69 5.26
CA GLY A 219 14.62 5.29 6.12
C GLY A 219 13.49 6.32 6.09
N TRP A 220 13.75 7.49 5.51
CA TRP A 220 12.85 8.65 5.44
C TRP A 220 12.24 9.01 6.80
N GLY A 221 12.96 8.69 7.89
CA GLY A 221 12.53 8.73 9.29
C GLY A 221 11.20 8.02 9.62
N ARG A 222 10.66 7.19 8.72
CA ARG A 222 9.27 6.67 8.80
C ARG A 222 9.09 5.24 8.24
N ALA A 223 10.15 4.56 7.84
CA ALA A 223 10.08 3.20 7.31
C ALA A 223 9.62 2.20 8.41
N PRO A 224 8.52 1.46 8.19
CA PRO A 224 8.09 0.39 9.10
C PRO A 224 9.11 -0.73 9.29
N HIS A 225 10.00 -0.95 8.30
CA HIS A 225 10.94 -2.07 8.28
C HIS A 225 12.34 -1.62 7.80
N PRO A 226 13.44 -2.15 8.36
CA PRO A 226 14.82 -1.73 8.01
C PRO A 226 15.14 -1.91 6.51
N HIS A 227 14.57 -2.93 5.86
CA HIS A 227 14.78 -3.20 4.44
C HIS A 227 13.80 -2.50 3.48
N ASP A 228 12.97 -1.56 3.96
CA ASP A 228 12.00 -0.86 3.09
C ASP A 228 12.64 0.03 2.01
N PHE A 229 13.93 0.35 2.15
CA PHE A 229 14.69 1.04 1.12
C PHE A 229 14.67 0.27 -0.22
N LEU A 230 14.52 -1.07 -0.17
CA LEU A 230 14.41 -1.92 -1.35
C LEU A 230 13.26 -1.51 -2.26
N GLY A 231 12.19 -0.91 -1.73
CA GLY A 231 11.09 -0.40 -2.55
C GLY A 231 11.47 0.82 -3.38
N SER A 232 12.34 1.69 -2.86
CA SER A 232 12.89 2.82 -3.63
C SER A 232 13.94 2.37 -4.64
N GLU A 233 14.78 1.40 -4.28
CA GLU A 233 15.73 0.79 -5.22
C GLU A 233 15.00 0.04 -6.35
N PHE A 234 13.90 -0.65 -6.04
CA PHE A 234 13.04 -1.30 -7.03
C PHE A 234 12.50 -0.29 -8.04
N LEU A 235 11.94 0.84 -7.58
CA LEU A 235 11.45 1.87 -8.50
C LEU A 235 12.56 2.45 -9.39
N LEU A 236 13.78 2.56 -8.87
CA LEU A 236 14.93 3.05 -9.64
C LEU A 236 15.44 2.00 -10.66
N ASP A 237 15.52 0.74 -10.27
CA ASP A 237 15.84 -0.39 -11.16
C ASP A 237 14.81 -0.48 -12.30
N LEU A 238 13.52 -0.42 -11.95
CA LEU A 238 12.41 -0.43 -12.90
C LEU A 238 12.52 0.71 -13.92
N TRP A 239 12.83 1.93 -13.46
CA TRP A 239 13.05 3.08 -14.32
C TRP A 239 14.20 2.83 -15.31
N CYS A 240 15.36 2.40 -14.81
CA CYS A 240 16.54 2.16 -15.65
C CYS A 240 16.27 1.06 -16.69
N ARG A 241 15.63 -0.05 -16.29
CA ARG A 241 15.28 -1.17 -17.17
C ARG A 241 14.28 -0.75 -18.25
N ALA A 242 13.23 -0.03 -17.87
CA ALA A 242 12.20 0.45 -18.79
C ALA A 242 12.78 1.33 -19.90
N GLU A 243 13.72 2.22 -19.58
CA GLU A 243 14.35 3.09 -20.58
C GLU A 243 15.36 2.38 -21.47
N ARG A 244 15.88 1.23 -21.04
CA ARG A 244 16.80 0.40 -21.80
C ARG A 244 16.11 -0.66 -22.65
N GLY A 245 14.78 -0.75 -22.58
CA GLY A 245 14.01 -1.76 -23.30
C GLY A 245 14.32 -3.18 -22.84
N ALA A 246 14.49 -3.40 -21.53
CA ALA A 246 14.66 -4.76 -21.02
C ALA A 246 13.36 -5.55 -21.24
N GLU A 247 13.46 -6.68 -21.95
CA GLU A 247 12.35 -7.62 -22.14
C GLU A 247 12.17 -8.44 -20.86
N ASP A 248 11.11 -8.15 -20.12
CA ASP A 248 10.69 -8.88 -18.93
C ASP A 248 9.25 -9.40 -19.17
N GLU A 249 8.88 -10.53 -18.57
CA GLU A 249 7.53 -11.10 -18.74
C GLU A 249 6.41 -10.15 -18.29
N VAL A 250 6.73 -9.28 -17.34
CA VAL A 250 5.90 -8.14 -16.95
C VAL A 250 6.71 -6.90 -17.25
N GLU A 251 6.17 -6.02 -18.07
CA GLU A 251 6.79 -4.75 -18.44
C GLU A 251 6.23 -3.62 -17.57
N ALA A 252 7.03 -2.59 -17.33
CA ALA A 252 6.55 -1.39 -16.68
C ALA A 252 7.23 -0.13 -17.20
N ALA A 253 6.48 0.98 -17.18
CA ALA A 253 6.99 2.32 -17.50
C ALA A 253 6.54 3.32 -16.44
N ILE A 254 7.37 4.34 -16.17
CA ILE A 254 6.99 5.44 -15.28
C ILE A 254 6.14 6.46 -16.04
N THR A 255 4.95 6.76 -15.50
CA THR A 255 3.92 7.61 -16.11
C THR A 255 3.32 8.57 -15.08
N GLU A 256 2.77 9.70 -15.54
CA GLU A 256 1.92 10.67 -14.79
C GLU A 256 2.52 11.38 -13.54
N ALA A 257 3.27 10.66 -12.68
CA ALA A 257 3.78 11.14 -11.42
C ALA A 257 5.13 10.52 -11.05
N LEU A 258 6.03 11.33 -10.49
CA LEU A 258 7.28 10.87 -9.90
C LEU A 258 7.61 11.74 -8.68
N ASP A 259 7.62 11.15 -7.49
CA ASP A 259 8.05 11.80 -6.27
C ASP A 259 9.41 11.26 -5.87
N MET A 260 10.38 12.15 -5.70
CA MET A 260 11.76 11.83 -5.42
C MET A 260 12.24 12.52 -4.15
N ARG A 261 13.11 11.86 -3.40
CA ARG A 261 13.69 12.40 -2.16
C ARG A 261 15.17 12.03 -2.04
N CYS A 262 15.97 12.86 -1.37
CA CYS A 262 17.42 12.66 -1.27
C CYS A 262 17.80 11.50 -0.35
N ALA A 263 18.47 10.47 -0.88
CA ALA A 263 18.76 9.23 -0.17
C ALA A 263 19.57 9.39 1.14
N TRP A 264 20.24 10.53 1.30
CA TRP A 264 21.01 10.92 2.49
C TRP A 264 20.24 11.82 3.47
N GLU A 265 18.95 12.04 3.24
CA GLU A 265 18.06 12.90 4.04
C GLU A 265 18.50 14.37 4.20
N ALA A 266 19.54 14.79 3.46
CA ALA A 266 20.07 16.15 3.48
C ALA A 266 19.46 17.05 2.40
N GLY A 267 18.89 16.46 1.34
CA GLY A 267 18.27 17.18 0.22
C GLY A 267 16.74 17.14 0.28
N GLY A 268 16.11 18.27 -0.06
CA GLY A 268 14.65 18.38 -0.07
C GLY A 268 13.94 17.51 -1.12
N ASP A 269 12.63 17.41 -0.95
CA ASP A 269 11.72 16.60 -1.78
C ASP A 269 11.54 17.22 -3.18
N GLN A 270 11.13 16.40 -4.16
CA GLN A 270 10.76 16.85 -5.50
C GLN A 270 9.58 16.03 -6.01
N GLY A 271 8.48 16.69 -6.35
CA GLY A 271 7.33 16.06 -7.01
C GLY A 271 7.24 16.53 -8.46
N LEU A 272 7.16 15.61 -9.40
CA LEU A 272 7.04 15.86 -10.83
C LEU A 272 5.73 15.27 -11.34
N ARG A 273 4.96 16.06 -12.10
CA ARG A 273 3.68 15.66 -12.69
C ARG A 273 3.68 16.03 -14.17
N SER A 274 3.64 15.04 -15.03
CA SER A 274 3.56 15.17 -16.50
C SER A 274 3.32 13.78 -17.11
N ASN A 275 3.12 13.68 -18.42
CA ASN A 275 2.93 12.37 -19.06
C ASN A 275 4.20 11.50 -19.01
N THR A 276 5.39 12.12 -19.01
CA THR A 276 6.70 11.45 -19.05
C THR A 276 7.66 12.06 -18.02
N PRO A 277 7.34 12.03 -16.71
CA PRO A 277 8.12 12.74 -15.69
C PRO A 277 9.54 12.16 -15.57
N ALA A 278 9.69 10.87 -15.81
CA ALA A 278 10.96 10.14 -15.90
C ALA A 278 11.92 10.66 -17.00
N ARG A 279 11.42 11.34 -18.04
CA ARG A 279 12.28 11.90 -19.11
C ARG A 279 12.61 13.38 -18.90
N SER A 280 12.08 14.00 -17.85
CA SER A 280 12.31 15.43 -17.60
C SER A 280 13.75 15.72 -17.16
N PRO A 281 14.36 16.82 -17.62
CA PRO A 281 15.67 17.27 -17.13
C PRO A 281 15.71 17.41 -15.59
N GLU A 282 14.58 17.81 -14.99
CA GLU A 282 14.40 17.95 -13.55
C GLU A 282 14.59 16.62 -12.81
N ALA A 283 14.03 15.53 -13.35
CA ALA A 283 14.18 14.19 -12.78
C ALA A 283 15.64 13.70 -12.89
N ARG A 284 16.29 13.94 -14.03
CA ARG A 284 17.71 13.55 -14.25
C ARG A 284 18.66 14.28 -13.31
N ARG A 285 18.49 15.61 -13.17
CA ARG A 285 19.24 16.40 -12.19
C ARG A 285 18.97 15.93 -10.76
N GLY A 286 17.73 15.53 -10.46
CA GLY A 286 17.35 14.92 -9.18
C GLY A 286 18.18 13.67 -8.87
N LEU A 287 18.22 12.70 -9.80
CA LEU A 287 19.02 11.48 -9.66
C LEU A 287 20.51 11.78 -9.43
N LYS A 288 21.09 12.68 -10.25
CA LYS A 288 22.50 13.10 -10.13
C LYS A 288 22.83 13.75 -8.79
N ASN A 289 21.86 14.40 -8.15
CA ASN A 289 21.97 15.01 -6.83
C ASN A 289 21.57 14.05 -5.69
N GLY A 290 21.53 12.74 -5.96
CA GLY A 290 21.27 11.72 -4.95
C GLY A 290 19.81 11.58 -4.54
N LYS A 291 18.85 12.10 -5.32
CA LYS A 291 17.42 11.85 -5.09
C LYS A 291 16.98 10.55 -5.73
N TRP A 292 16.24 9.73 -5.00
CA TRP A 292 15.69 8.46 -5.49
C TRP A 292 14.18 8.52 -5.56
N PRO A 293 13.55 7.73 -6.46
CA PRO A 293 12.10 7.56 -6.47
C PRO A 293 11.59 7.06 -5.12
N ARG A 294 10.57 7.74 -4.61
CA ARG A 294 9.82 7.35 -3.42
C ARG A 294 8.41 6.90 -3.79
N LYS A 295 7.77 7.60 -4.73
CA LYS A 295 6.52 7.19 -5.36
C LYS A 295 6.63 7.38 -6.86
N ALA A 296 6.06 6.46 -7.64
CA ALA A 296 6.03 6.58 -9.08
C ALA A 296 4.66 6.16 -9.60
N GLY A 297 4.11 6.93 -10.53
CA GLY A 297 3.07 6.43 -11.40
C GLY A 297 3.67 5.42 -12.36
N LEU A 298 3.01 4.28 -12.51
CA LEU A 298 3.43 3.15 -13.30
C LEU A 298 2.31 2.78 -14.27
N MET A 299 2.69 2.46 -15.50
CA MET A 299 1.91 1.60 -16.38
C MET A 299 2.59 0.23 -16.36
N ILE A 300 1.85 -0.82 -16.00
CA ILE A 300 2.35 -2.20 -15.94
C ILE A 300 1.59 -3.02 -16.98
N ALA A 301 2.28 -3.84 -17.75
CA ALA A 301 1.69 -4.72 -18.75
C ALA A 301 2.14 -6.18 -18.52
N SER A 302 1.19 -7.12 -18.64
CA SER A 302 1.43 -8.56 -18.55
C SER A 302 0.61 -9.24 -19.64
N GLY A 303 1.28 -9.71 -20.70
CA GLY A 303 0.59 -10.20 -21.89
C GLY A 303 -0.21 -9.09 -22.58
N LEU A 304 -1.53 -9.27 -22.70
CA LEU A 304 -2.43 -8.30 -23.34
C LEU A 304 -3.07 -7.31 -22.35
N GLU A 305 -2.92 -7.56 -21.04
CA GLU A 305 -3.52 -6.72 -20.00
C GLU A 305 -2.56 -5.61 -19.57
N HIS A 306 -3.09 -4.42 -19.31
CA HIS A 306 -2.33 -3.32 -18.76
C HIS A 306 -3.08 -2.58 -17.65
N TRP A 307 -2.35 -2.15 -16.64
CA TRP A 307 -2.86 -1.35 -15.52
C TRP A 307 -2.08 -0.06 -15.39
N THR A 308 -2.73 0.98 -14.89
CA THR A 308 -2.04 2.18 -14.43
C THR A 308 -2.24 2.35 -12.93
N LEU A 309 -1.19 2.73 -12.20
CA LEU A 309 -1.25 2.90 -10.75
C LEU A 309 -0.18 3.88 -10.29
N ILE A 310 -0.27 4.32 -9.03
CA ILE A 310 0.81 5.03 -8.33
C ILE A 310 1.30 4.12 -7.21
N LEU A 311 2.56 3.68 -7.30
CA LEU A 311 3.18 2.83 -6.30
C LEU A 311 3.94 3.67 -5.27
N ASP A 312 3.60 3.47 -4.00
CA ASP A 312 4.42 3.88 -2.88
C ASP A 312 5.50 2.81 -2.64
N GLY A 313 6.77 3.12 -2.96
CA GLY A 313 7.89 2.15 -2.86
C GLY A 313 8.07 1.51 -1.47
N VAL A 314 8.24 2.31 -0.41
CA VAL A 314 8.46 1.82 0.97
C VAL A 314 7.28 1.00 1.49
N ARG A 315 6.05 1.50 1.40
CA ARG A 315 4.86 0.76 1.87
C ARG A 315 4.45 -0.35 0.91
N PHE A 316 5.07 -0.41 -0.28
CA PHE A 316 4.71 -1.30 -1.37
C PHE A 316 3.19 -1.31 -1.64
N ALA A 317 2.59 -0.13 -1.59
CA ALA A 317 1.14 0.05 -1.61
C ALA A 317 0.71 0.80 -2.89
N PRO A 318 -0.01 0.16 -3.81
CA PRO A 318 -0.53 0.82 -4.99
C PRO A 318 -1.76 1.67 -4.66
N SER A 319 -1.88 2.79 -5.36
CA SER A 319 -2.97 3.74 -5.26
C SER A 319 -3.36 4.24 -6.65
N ALA A 320 -4.55 4.83 -6.77
CA ALA A 320 -5.07 5.31 -8.06
C ALA A 320 -5.03 4.24 -9.17
N VAL A 321 -5.17 2.96 -8.79
CA VAL A 321 -5.15 1.85 -9.74
C VAL A 321 -6.33 2.00 -10.67
N ARG A 322 -6.07 2.00 -11.99
CA ARG A 322 -7.08 1.96 -13.04
C ARG A 322 -6.93 0.64 -13.78
N LEU A 323 -8.03 -0.08 -13.86
CA LEU A 323 -8.14 -1.33 -14.60
C LEU A 323 -8.11 -1.08 -16.11
N PRO A 324 -7.70 -2.07 -16.92
CA PRO A 324 -7.90 -2.03 -18.36
C PRO A 324 -9.39 -1.92 -18.70
N GLU A 325 -9.69 -1.38 -19.88
CA GLU A 325 -11.03 -1.49 -20.43
C GLU A 325 -11.30 -2.96 -20.77
N PRO A 326 -12.47 -3.51 -20.38
CA PRO A 326 -12.78 -4.90 -20.67
C PRO A 326 -12.92 -5.08 -22.19
N ALA A 327 -12.37 -6.18 -22.71
CA ALA A 327 -12.42 -6.49 -24.15
C ALA A 327 -13.86 -6.58 -24.66
N GLU A 328 -14.75 -7.15 -23.84
CA GLU A 328 -16.18 -7.23 -24.10
C GLU A 328 -16.94 -6.53 -22.98
N ARG A 329 -18.04 -5.87 -23.34
CA ARG A 329 -18.89 -5.22 -22.34
C ARG A 329 -19.63 -6.31 -21.56
N PRO A 330 -19.53 -6.33 -20.21
CA PRO A 330 -20.25 -7.31 -19.40
C PRO A 330 -21.75 -7.17 -19.60
N GLU A 331 -22.46 -8.31 -19.69
CA GLU A 331 -23.91 -8.34 -19.90
C GLU A 331 -24.64 -8.03 -18.59
N THR A 332 -24.08 -8.46 -17.46
CA THR A 332 -24.64 -8.25 -16.13
C THR A 332 -23.72 -7.45 -15.21
N GLU A 333 -24.29 -6.83 -14.16
CA GLU A 333 -23.49 -6.16 -13.12
C GLU A 333 -22.55 -7.14 -12.41
N ARG A 334 -23.01 -8.39 -12.23
CA ARG A 334 -22.26 -9.47 -11.59
C ARG A 334 -21.02 -9.85 -12.39
N GLU A 335 -21.15 -10.13 -13.68
CA GLU A 335 -20.02 -10.39 -14.57
C GLU A 335 -19.02 -9.22 -14.57
N GLY A 336 -19.54 -7.99 -14.66
CA GLY A 336 -18.69 -6.81 -14.61
C GLY A 336 -17.95 -6.66 -13.29
N LEU A 337 -18.51 -7.14 -12.18
CA LEU A 337 -17.84 -7.14 -10.89
C LEU A 337 -16.80 -8.27 -10.77
N GLU A 338 -17.12 -9.47 -11.24
CA GLU A 338 -16.20 -10.60 -11.31
C GLU A 338 -14.94 -10.25 -12.11
N ALA A 339 -15.12 -9.69 -13.30
CA ALA A 339 -14.03 -9.23 -14.15
C ALA A 339 -13.16 -8.17 -13.45
N ARG A 340 -13.77 -7.24 -12.69
CA ARG A 340 -13.02 -6.24 -11.92
C ARG A 340 -12.22 -6.86 -10.78
N VAL A 341 -12.82 -7.77 -10.02
CA VAL A 341 -12.14 -8.46 -8.92
C VAL A 341 -10.92 -9.20 -9.44
N GLU A 342 -11.09 -9.98 -10.51
CA GLU A 342 -9.98 -10.71 -11.13
C GLU A 342 -8.91 -9.76 -11.67
N ALA A 343 -9.28 -8.67 -12.34
CA ALA A 343 -8.31 -7.71 -12.85
C ALA A 343 -7.51 -7.01 -11.74
N PHE A 344 -8.09 -6.78 -10.55
CA PHE A 344 -7.33 -6.27 -9.40
C PHE A 344 -6.35 -7.31 -8.84
N LEU A 345 -6.76 -8.58 -8.73
CA LEU A 345 -5.88 -9.66 -8.30
C LEU A 345 -4.74 -9.91 -9.31
N SER A 346 -5.03 -9.85 -10.61
CA SER A 346 -4.02 -9.93 -11.68
C SER A 346 -3.03 -8.76 -11.62
N CYS A 347 -3.50 -7.53 -11.40
CA CYS A 347 -2.64 -6.37 -11.21
C CYS A 347 -1.67 -6.57 -10.03
N ASP A 348 -2.18 -7.07 -8.92
CA ASP A 348 -1.43 -7.33 -7.71
C ASP A 348 -0.40 -8.48 -7.90
N ARG A 349 -0.78 -9.56 -8.59
CA ARG A 349 0.15 -10.63 -9.01
C ARG A 349 1.25 -10.13 -9.93
N ALA A 350 0.92 -9.29 -10.92
CA ALA A 350 1.89 -8.70 -11.83
C ALA A 350 2.89 -7.78 -11.08
N LEU A 351 2.39 -6.94 -10.18
CA LEU A 351 3.22 -6.06 -9.35
C LEU A 351 4.17 -6.85 -8.44
N THR A 352 3.68 -7.87 -7.75
CA THR A 352 4.51 -8.70 -6.87
C THR A 352 5.51 -9.54 -7.66
N LYS A 353 5.19 -9.93 -8.89
CA LYS A 353 6.12 -10.62 -9.82
C LYS A 353 7.29 -9.72 -10.23
N LEU A 354 7.03 -8.46 -10.60
CA LEU A 354 8.08 -7.48 -10.86
C LEU A 354 9.02 -7.35 -9.66
N TYR A 355 8.46 -7.26 -8.45
CA TYR A 355 9.26 -7.09 -7.25
C TYR A 355 10.06 -8.35 -6.89
N ARG A 356 9.50 -9.56 -7.04
CA ARG A 356 10.25 -10.82 -6.91
C ARG A 356 11.40 -10.92 -7.91
N GLY A 357 11.18 -10.47 -9.15
CA GLY A 357 12.23 -10.39 -10.17
C GLY A 357 13.37 -9.47 -9.74
N PHE A 358 13.04 -8.29 -9.24
CA PHE A 358 14.01 -7.37 -8.64
C PHE A 358 14.76 -8.01 -7.46
N LEU A 359 14.06 -8.59 -6.49
CA LEU A 359 14.68 -9.22 -5.31
C LEU A 359 15.64 -10.35 -5.68
N THR A 360 15.29 -11.15 -6.70
CA THR A 360 16.17 -12.21 -7.22
C THR A 360 17.50 -11.65 -7.73
N ARG A 361 17.48 -10.46 -8.36
CA ARG A 361 18.72 -9.78 -8.81
C ARG A 361 19.44 -9.08 -7.66
N ARG A 362 18.66 -8.48 -6.76
CA ARG A 362 19.12 -7.58 -5.72
C ARG A 362 19.82 -8.29 -4.57
N LEU A 363 19.38 -9.51 -4.26
CA LEU A 363 19.92 -10.33 -3.17
C LEU A 363 21.03 -11.27 -3.63
N ASP A 364 21.35 -11.31 -4.92
CA ASP A 364 22.57 -11.94 -5.43
C ASP A 364 23.67 -10.88 -5.48
N ALA A 365 24.66 -10.97 -4.59
CA ALA A 365 25.71 -9.96 -4.46
C ALA A 365 26.55 -9.79 -5.75
N ALA A 366 26.88 -10.89 -6.44
CA ALA A 366 27.67 -10.86 -7.66
C ALA A 366 26.87 -10.19 -8.78
N ARG A 367 25.61 -10.62 -8.97
CA ARG A 367 24.72 -10.03 -9.96
C ARG A 367 24.42 -8.56 -9.67
N TRP A 368 24.09 -8.23 -8.43
CA TRP A 368 23.76 -6.86 -8.02
C TRP A 368 24.92 -5.88 -8.22
N SER A 369 26.18 -6.32 -8.05
CA SER A 369 27.34 -5.49 -8.33
C SER A 369 27.37 -5.02 -9.81
N SER A 370 27.03 -5.91 -10.74
CA SER A 370 26.97 -5.60 -12.17
C SER A 370 25.75 -4.73 -12.51
N GLU A 371 24.56 -5.07 -12.01
CA GLU A 371 23.30 -4.35 -12.25
C GLU A 371 23.36 -2.92 -11.69
N SER A 372 23.84 -2.75 -10.45
CA SER A 372 23.99 -1.43 -9.83
C SER A 372 25.03 -0.56 -10.57
N ALA A 373 26.09 -1.15 -11.11
CA ALA A 373 27.05 -0.43 -11.95
C ALA A 373 26.40 0.09 -13.24
N VAL A 374 25.47 -0.67 -13.83
CA VAL A 374 24.71 -0.21 -14.99
C VAL A 374 23.79 0.94 -14.63
N ILE A 375 23.05 0.86 -13.50
CA ILE A 375 22.18 1.94 -13.03
C ILE A 375 23.01 3.22 -12.80
N LYS A 376 24.18 3.12 -12.15
CA LYS A 376 25.09 4.26 -11.93
C LYS A 376 25.53 4.91 -13.24
N ARG A 377 25.92 4.12 -14.25
CA ARG A 377 26.30 4.63 -15.57
C ARG A 377 25.13 5.31 -16.27
N TRP A 378 23.94 4.72 -16.20
CA TRP A 378 22.72 5.28 -16.77
C TRP A 378 22.34 6.63 -16.11
N ILE A 379 22.47 6.77 -14.79
CA ILE A 379 22.30 8.06 -14.09
C ILE A 379 23.31 9.09 -14.58
N ALA A 380 24.59 8.71 -14.71
CA ALA A 380 25.65 9.62 -15.17
C ALA A 380 25.38 10.13 -16.60
N ALA A 381 24.84 9.28 -17.47
CA ALA A 381 24.52 9.56 -18.87
C ALA A 381 23.16 10.26 -19.09
N ASP A 382 22.51 10.80 -18.05
CA ASP A 382 21.16 11.41 -18.13
C ASP A 382 20.07 10.48 -18.70
N GLY A 383 20.27 9.17 -18.56
CA GLY A 383 19.36 8.16 -19.10
C GLY A 383 19.36 8.03 -20.62
N GLN A 384 20.38 8.55 -21.31
CA GLN A 384 20.58 8.25 -22.72
C GLN A 384 21.09 6.81 -22.87
N SER A 385 20.35 5.97 -23.60
CA SER A 385 20.89 4.71 -24.10
C SER A 385 21.94 5.05 -25.16
N SER A 386 23.23 4.82 -24.90
CA SER A 386 24.23 4.86 -25.97
C SER A 386 23.81 3.85 -27.05
N PRO A 387 23.80 4.22 -28.35
CA PRO A 387 23.42 3.31 -29.44
C PRO A 387 24.44 2.17 -29.70
N SER A 388 25.45 2.03 -28.86
CA SER A 388 26.56 1.09 -29.00
C SER A 388 26.64 0.16 -27.79
N PHE A 389 25.75 -0.82 -27.73
CA PHE A 389 25.90 -1.99 -26.86
C PHE A 389 25.44 -3.24 -27.62
N GLU A 390 26.22 -3.64 -28.63
CA GLU A 390 26.33 -5.07 -28.93
C GLU A 390 27.02 -5.70 -27.71
N ILE A 391 26.28 -6.54 -26.99
CA ILE A 391 26.88 -7.47 -26.03
C ILE A 391 27.65 -8.48 -26.90
N GLU A 392 28.98 -8.49 -26.81
CA GLU A 392 29.77 -9.61 -27.32
C GLU A 392 29.34 -10.87 -26.56
N VAL A 393 28.44 -11.62 -27.17
CA VAL A 393 28.22 -13.03 -26.84
C VAL A 393 29.45 -13.76 -27.35
N PRO A 394 30.19 -14.53 -26.51
CA PRO A 394 31.28 -15.35 -26.99
C PRO A 394 30.71 -16.34 -28.02
N ARG A 395 31.03 -16.15 -29.31
CA ARG A 395 30.76 -17.14 -30.34
C ARG A 395 31.64 -18.34 -30.05
N GLU A 396 31.04 -19.45 -29.64
CA GLU A 396 31.68 -20.75 -29.69
C GLU A 396 32.13 -21.02 -31.13
N ALA A 397 33.38 -21.46 -31.27
CA ALA A 397 34.01 -21.73 -32.55
C ALA A 397 33.27 -22.86 -33.28
N SER A 398 32.84 -22.52 -34.49
CA SER A 398 32.27 -23.42 -35.49
C SER A 398 33.16 -24.62 -35.79
N ALA A 399 32.64 -25.83 -35.60
CA ALA A 399 33.14 -27.03 -36.26
C ALA A 399 32.40 -27.19 -37.61
N SER A 400 33.10 -26.91 -38.70
CA SER A 400 32.66 -27.13 -40.07
C SER A 400 32.58 -28.62 -40.37
N VAL A 401 31.39 -29.12 -40.72
CA VAL A 401 31.23 -30.40 -41.41
C VAL A 401 30.78 -30.08 -42.83
N GLU A 402 31.72 -30.19 -43.76
CA GLU A 402 31.43 -30.25 -45.20
C GLU A 402 30.76 -31.60 -45.51
N ALA A 403 29.48 -31.57 -45.86
CA ALA A 403 28.83 -32.68 -46.53
C ALA A 403 28.97 -32.48 -48.05
N LYS A 404 29.82 -33.29 -48.67
CA LYS A 404 29.89 -33.49 -50.11
C LYS A 404 28.57 -34.09 -50.61
N GLN A 405 28.05 -33.52 -51.69
CA GLN A 405 27.09 -34.15 -52.58
C GLN A 405 27.75 -35.37 -53.25
N ASP A 406 27.10 -36.51 -53.15
CA ASP A 406 26.88 -37.50 -54.22
C ASP A 406 25.62 -38.30 -53.91
#